data_AF-A0A7X7NX97-F1
#
_entry.id   AF-A0A7X7NX97-F1
#
_cell.length_a   1.000
_cell.length_b   1.000
_cell.length_c   1.000
_cell.angle_alpha   90.00
_cell.angle_beta   90.00
_cell.angle_gamma   90.00
#
_symmetry.space_group_name_H-M   'P 1'
#
loop_
_entity.id
_entity.type
_entity.pdbx_description
1 polymer ?
#
loop_
_entity_poly.entity_id
_entity_poly.type
_entity_poly.pdbx_seq_one_letter_code
_entity_poly.pdbx_strand_id
1 'polypeptide(L)'
;MLFSYQVKAKNGRIIKGTLEADNRNLVIENLLKQNYVILEIKEEKPQGKNVEIQFRFLEKVTTKDIALFTRQLSTMIGAGLPIIR
;
A
#
# COMPACT_ATOMS: atom_id res chain seq x y z
N MET A 1 -21.99 5.87 -10.45
CA MET A 1 -21.49 5.18 -9.23
C MET A 1 -20.03 5.55 -9.04
N LEU A 2 -19.59 5.85 -7.81
CA LEU A 2 -18.19 6.18 -7.55
C LEU A 2 -17.41 4.87 -7.33
N PHE A 3 -16.31 4.67 -8.05
CA PHE A 3 -15.42 3.53 -7.85
C PHE A 3 -14.04 4.01 -7.44
N SER A 4 -13.50 3.48 -6.34
CA SER A 4 -12.07 3.64 -6.05
C SER A 4 -11.28 2.57 -6.77
N TYR A 5 -10.19 2.97 -7.40
CA TYR A 5 -9.30 2.07 -8.12
C TYR A 5 -7.86 2.22 -7.65
N GLN A 6 -7.18 1.10 -7.57
CA GLN A 6 -5.74 1.03 -7.39
C GLN A 6 -5.14 0.41 -8.64
N VAL A 7 -4.29 1.17 -9.33
CA VAL A 7 -3.59 0.70 -10.52
C VAL A 7 -2.09 0.81 -10.39
N LYS A 8 -1.38 -0.11 -11.03
CA LYS A 8 0.06 -0.06 -11.18
C LYS A 8 0.40 0.49 -12.56
N ALA A 9 1.11 1.61 -12.58
CA ALA A 9 1.70 2.18 -13.78
C ALA A 9 2.89 1.35 -14.24
N LYS A 10 3.26 1.45 -15.54
CA LYS A 10 4.39 0.72 -16.14
C LYS A 10 5.72 1.00 -15.45
N ASN A 11 5.86 2.17 -14.83
CA ASN A 11 7.01 2.54 -14.00
C ASN A 11 7.00 1.92 -12.59
N GLY A 12 6.07 1.00 -12.31
CA GLY A 12 5.93 0.34 -11.03
C GLY A 12 5.26 1.18 -9.94
N ARG A 13 4.89 2.43 -10.23
CA ARG A 13 4.19 3.29 -9.27
C ARG A 13 2.75 2.86 -9.12
N ILE A 14 2.29 2.80 -7.89
CA ILE A 14 0.90 2.47 -7.58
C ILE A 14 0.14 3.78 -7.45
N ILE A 15 -0.83 3.98 -8.34
CA ILE A 15 -1.70 5.16 -8.39
C ILE A 15 -3.06 4.74 -7.83
N LYS A 16 -3.53 5.50 -6.84
CA LYS A 16 -4.87 5.35 -6.28
C LYS A 16 -5.69 6.56 -6.71
N GLY A 17 -6.91 6.32 -7.15
CA GLY A 17 -7.82 7.37 -7.56
C GLY A 17 -9.27 6.91 -7.44
N THR A 18 -10.18 7.84 -7.65
CA THR A 18 -11.60 7.56 -7.77
C THR A 18 -12.03 7.88 -9.20
N LEU A 19 -12.87 7.02 -9.78
CA LEU A 19 -13.48 7.22 -11.09
C LEU A 19 -14.99 7.04 -10.94
N GLU A 20 -15.74 8.00 -11.46
CA GLU A 20 -17.18 7.85 -11.58
C GLU A 20 -17.53 7.13 -12.88
N ALA A 21 -18.31 6.07 -12.78
CA ALA A 21 -18.78 5.30 -13.93
C ALA A 21 -20.16 4.70 -13.66
N ASP A 22 -20.87 4.32 -14.72
CA ASP A 22 -22.17 3.64 -14.62
C ASP A 22 -22.02 2.15 -14.29
N ASN A 23 -20.86 1.55 -14.61
CA ASN A 23 -20.62 0.13 -14.41
C ASN A 23 -19.12 -0.15 -14.17
N ARG A 24 -18.81 -1.20 -13.39
CA ARG A 24 -17.44 -1.67 -13.14
C ARG A 24 -16.68 -1.98 -14.44
N ASN A 25 -17.37 -2.50 -15.46
CA ASN A 25 -16.76 -2.79 -16.76
C ASN A 25 -16.23 -1.52 -17.45
N LEU A 26 -16.95 -0.40 -17.34
CA LEU A 26 -16.48 0.88 -17.90
C LEU A 26 -15.23 1.39 -17.19
N VAL A 27 -15.10 1.17 -15.88
CA VAL A 27 -13.89 1.49 -15.12
C VAL A 27 -12.71 0.65 -15.61
N ILE A 28 -12.92 -0.66 -15.78
CA ILE A 28 -11.91 -1.59 -16.29
C ILE A 28 -11.44 -1.17 -17.68
N GLU A 29 -12.36 -0.88 -18.59
CA GLU A 29 -12.03 -0.45 -19.95
C GLU A 29 -11.24 0.86 -19.98
N ASN A 30 -11.62 1.85 -19.16
CA ASN A 30 -10.88 3.11 -19.06
C ASN A 30 -9.45 2.92 -18.54
N LEU A 31 -9.28 2.11 -17.50
CA LEU A 31 -7.96 1.82 -16.92
C LEU A 31 -7.08 1.01 -17.89
N LEU A 32 -7.66 0.06 -18.62
CA LEU A 32 -6.98 -0.71 -19.67
C LEU A 32 -6.56 0.19 -20.84
N LYS A 33 -7.45 1.09 -21.32
CA LYS A 33 -7.13 2.09 -22.36
C LYS A 33 -5.95 2.98 -21.95
N GLN A 34 -5.85 3.32 -20.67
CA GLN A 34 -4.75 4.09 -20.11
C GLN A 34 -3.46 3.26 -19.87
N ASN A 35 -3.40 2.00 -20.33
CA ASN A 35 -2.24 1.12 -20.18
C ASN A 35 -1.86 0.84 -18.71
N TYR A 36 -2.81 0.97 -17.80
CA TYR A 36 -2.62 0.71 -16.38
C TYR A 36 -2.97 -0.73 -16.03
N VAL A 37 -2.20 -1.34 -15.11
CA VAL A 37 -2.49 -2.68 -14.59
C VAL A 37 -3.40 -2.53 -13.37
N ILE A 38 -4.60 -3.11 -13.45
CA ILE A 38 -5.59 -3.03 -12.39
C ILE A 38 -5.16 -3.96 -11.24
N LEU A 39 -4.97 -3.40 -10.04
CA LEU A 39 -4.70 -4.17 -8.83
C LEU A 39 -5.99 -4.43 -8.04
N GLU A 40 -6.82 -3.40 -7.90
CA GLU A 40 -8.05 -3.47 -7.12
C GLU A 40 -9.07 -2.44 -7.64
N ILE A 41 -10.34 -2.82 -7.71
CA ILE A 41 -11.47 -1.92 -8.00
C ILE A 41 -12.53 -2.16 -6.94
N LYS A 42 -12.89 -1.11 -6.20
CA LYS A 42 -13.94 -1.10 -5.17
C LYS A 42 -15.03 -0.11 -5.54
N GLU A 43 -16.28 -0.53 -5.42
CA GLU A 43 -17.43 0.37 -5.56
C GLU A 43 -17.62 1.11 -4.23
N GLU A 44 -17.48 2.43 -4.25
CA GLU A 44 -17.81 3.28 -3.11
C GLU A 44 -19.33 3.49 -3.10
N LYS A 45 -20.05 2.67 -2.33
CA LYS A 45 -21.44 2.96 -1.97
C LYS A 45 -21.45 4.07 -0.90
N PRO A 46 -22.38 5.03 -0.96
CA PRO A 46 -22.42 6.19 -0.04
C PRO A 46 -22.88 5.84 1.38
N GLN A 47 -22.55 4.66 1.91
CA GLN A 47 -22.78 4.31 3.31
C GLN A 47 -21.45 4.09 4.02
N GLY A 48 -21.00 5.16 4.67
CA GLY A 48 -20.25 5.10 5.93
C GLY A 48 -18.80 4.60 5.84
N LYS A 49 -17.89 5.45 6.34
CA LYS A 49 -16.44 5.26 6.43
C LYS A 49 -15.80 5.54 5.07
N ASN A 50 -15.22 6.72 4.84
CA ASN A 50 -13.87 7.03 5.31
C ASN A 50 -13.04 5.76 5.54
N VAL A 51 -12.96 4.95 4.50
CA VAL A 51 -11.88 3.99 4.33
C VAL A 51 -10.68 4.80 3.82
N GLU A 52 -10.20 5.71 4.68
CA GLU A 52 -8.78 5.74 4.96
C GLU A 52 -8.46 4.30 5.39
N ILE A 53 -8.17 3.41 4.43
CA ILE A 53 -7.28 2.29 4.72
C ILE A 53 -6.01 3.00 5.13
N GLN A 54 -5.93 3.27 6.42
CA GLN A 54 -4.73 3.46 7.16
C GLN A 54 -3.92 2.22 6.87
N PHE A 55 -3.11 2.28 5.81
CA PHE A 55 -1.91 1.47 5.62
C PHE A 55 -0.88 1.74 6.75
N ARG A 56 -1.33 2.24 7.91
CA ARG A 56 -0.60 2.43 9.15
C ARG A 56 -0.23 1.08 9.79
N PHE A 57 -0.88 -0.01 9.40
CA PHE A 57 -0.46 -1.37 9.76
C PHE A 57 0.62 -1.95 8.83
N LEU A 58 0.95 -1.25 7.74
CA LEU A 58 2.07 -1.55 6.84
C LEU A 58 3.10 -0.43 6.94
N GLU A 59 3.45 0.00 8.16
CA GLU A 59 4.66 0.77 8.38
C GLU A 59 5.83 -0.03 7.80
N LYS A 60 6.22 0.36 6.60
CA LYS A 60 7.31 -0.26 5.86
C LYS A 60 8.55 0.04 6.67
N VAL A 61 9.18 -1.01 7.22
CA VAL A 61 10.43 -0.89 7.98
C VAL A 61 11.39 -0.01 7.19
N THR A 62 11.73 1.15 7.75
CA THR A 62 12.58 2.11 7.06
C THR A 62 14.03 1.68 7.19
N THR A 63 14.89 2.10 6.26
CA THR A 63 16.33 1.81 6.33
C THR A 63 16.95 2.32 7.65
N LYS A 64 16.37 3.39 8.21
CA LYS A 64 16.77 3.94 9.52
C LYS A 64 16.47 2.97 10.66
N ASP A 65 15.33 2.29 10.63
CA ASP A 65 14.94 1.32 11.66
C ASP A 65 15.87 0.11 11.65
N ILE A 66 16.24 -0.37 10.45
CA ILE A 66 17.21 -1.47 10.28
C ILE A 66 18.59 -1.05 10.81
N ALA A 67 19.04 0.17 10.52
CA ALA A 67 20.34 0.65 10.97
C ALA A 67 20.40 0.82 12.50
N LEU A 68 19.33 1.35 13.11
CA LEU A 68 19.24 1.49 14.57
C LEU A 68 19.21 0.13 15.26
N PHE A 69 18.42 -0.80 14.74
CA PHE A 69 18.35 -2.17 15.25
C PHE A 69 19.71 -2.86 15.18
N THR A 70 20.41 -2.76 14.04
CA THR A 70 21.74 -3.38 13.86
C THR A 70 22.78 -2.80 14.83
N ARG A 71 22.72 -1.49 15.10
CA ARG A 71 23.60 -0.84 16.09
C ARG A 71 23.28 -1.31 17.51
N GLN A 72 22.00 -1.38 17.87
CA GLN A 72 21.57 -1.86 19.19
C GLN A 72 21.96 -3.32 19.41
N LEU A 73 21.76 -4.18 18.40
CA LEU A 73 22.19 -5.57 18.39
C LEU A 73 23.72 -5.68 18.57
N SER A 74 24.49 -4.89 17.81
CA SER A 74 25.96 -4.89 17.92
C SER A 74 26.43 -4.51 19.33
N THR A 75 25.76 -3.56 19.99
CA THR A 75 26.06 -3.20 21.38
C THR A 75 25.68 -4.32 22.34
N MET A 76 24.53 -4.96 22.16
CA MET A 76 24.10 -6.09 22.99
C MET A 76 25.06 -7.30 22.87
N ILE A 77 25.50 -7.61 21.64
CA ILE A 77 26.50 -8.64 21.37
C ILE A 77 27.85 -8.26 22.00
N GLY A 78 28.30 -7.02 21.83
CA GLY A 78 29.56 -6.53 22.40
C GLY A 78 29.57 -6.45 23.93
N ALA A 79 28.40 -6.27 24.56
CA ALA A 79 28.22 -6.29 26.01
C ALA A 79 28.20 -7.72 26.59
N GLY A 80 28.33 -8.76 25.76
CA GLY A 80 28.37 -10.15 26.22
C GLY A 80 27.05 -10.66 26.78
N LEU A 81 25.91 -10.02 26.44
CA LEU A 81 24.61 -10.47 26.89
C LEU A 81 24.31 -11.83 26.25
N PRO A 82 24.10 -12.91 27.02
CA PRO A 82 23.84 -14.22 26.44
C PRO A 82 22.50 -14.19 25.69
N ILE A 83 22.56 -14.33 24.36
CA ILE A 83 21.39 -14.44 23.49
C ILE A 83 20.89 -15.88 23.54
N ILE A 84 20.63 -16.42 24.74
CA ILE A 84 20.00 -17.73 24.94
C ILE A 84 19.41 -17.84 26.35
N ARG A 85 18.08 -17.93 26.43
CA ARG A 85 17.33 -19.06 26.99
C ARG A 85 15.88 -18.98 26.51
#